data_AF-A0A0Q7VS63-F1
#
_entry.id   AF-A0A0Q7VS63-F1
#
_cell.length_a   1.000
_cell.length_b   1.000
_cell.length_c   1.000
_cell.angle_alpha   90.00
_cell.angle_beta   90.00
_cell.angle_gamma   90.00
#
_symmetry.space_group_name_H-M   'P 1'
#
loop_
_entity.id
_entity.type
_entity.pdbx_description
1 polymer ?
#
loop_
_entity_poly.entity_id
_entity_poly.type
_entity_poly.pdbx_seq_one_letter_code
_entity_poly.pdbx_strand_id
1 'polypeptide(L)'
;MSHPLSRIVAAGIAGALIIAAAGCSPGPSPAPTPTPAFTDEADAFAAAEKVYRAYNDALNARRQGDVTADPQQYLTGAALEGDIETQSLLASNQLRAAGTAVLITFAGESTNVDEGNGTVTGTVCVDASGVVLLTATGEDVTPPGRGEKIAQRITFAGTSDTLLISAEETGEGGSC
;
A
#
# COMPACT_ATOMS: atom_id res chain seq x y z
N MET A 1 22.47 -16.50 -97.87
CA MET A 1 22.98 -15.12 -97.74
C MET A 1 21.81 -14.27 -97.26
N SER A 2 21.84 -13.50 -96.18
CA SER A 2 22.90 -12.65 -95.63
C SER A 2 22.59 -12.33 -94.16
N HIS A 3 23.58 -12.41 -93.28
CA HIS A 3 23.69 -11.66 -92.02
C HIS A 3 24.60 -10.43 -92.30
N PRO A 4 24.87 -9.48 -91.38
CA PRO A 4 24.19 -9.02 -90.15
C PRO A 4 24.22 -7.46 -90.03
N LEU A 5 24.07 -6.96 -88.79
CA LEU A 5 24.52 -5.67 -88.20
C LEU A 5 23.48 -4.54 -88.19
N SER A 6 23.34 -3.66 -87.19
CA SER A 6 23.92 -3.46 -85.85
C SER A 6 23.48 -2.06 -85.38
N ARG A 7 23.18 -1.86 -84.08
CA ARG A 7 23.44 -0.63 -83.26
C ARG A 7 22.67 0.68 -83.65
N ILE A 8 22.34 1.68 -82.81
CA ILE A 8 22.41 2.03 -81.37
C ILE A 8 21.75 3.45 -81.23
N VAL A 9 21.12 3.74 -80.07
CA VAL A 9 20.99 5.05 -79.36
C VAL A 9 19.88 6.10 -79.68
N ALA A 10 19.14 6.36 -78.57
CA ALA A 10 18.58 7.59 -77.97
C ALA A 10 17.67 8.57 -78.72
N ALA A 11 16.46 8.72 -78.18
CA ALA A 11 15.76 10.01 -78.05
C ALA A 11 14.64 9.90 -76.99
N GLY A 12 14.43 10.95 -76.20
CA GLY A 12 13.13 11.19 -75.52
C GLY A 12 13.20 11.61 -74.06
N ILE A 13 13.47 12.89 -73.82
CA ILE A 13 13.16 13.57 -72.55
C ILE A 13 11.66 13.87 -72.54
N ALA A 14 10.92 13.40 -71.53
CA ALA A 14 9.63 13.96 -71.11
C ALA A 14 9.39 13.63 -69.64
N GLY A 15 9.55 14.63 -68.78
CA GLY A 15 9.25 14.55 -67.35
C GLY A 15 7.75 14.54 -67.10
N ALA A 16 7.32 13.64 -66.21
CA ALA A 16 6.01 13.70 -65.57
C ALA A 16 6.23 13.71 -64.05
N LEU A 17 5.83 14.80 -63.42
CA LEU A 17 5.83 15.04 -61.98
C LEU A 17 4.93 14.01 -61.29
N ILE A 18 5.53 13.15 -60.45
CA ILE A 18 4.78 12.33 -59.48
C ILE A 18 4.72 13.12 -58.18
N ILE A 19 3.54 13.70 -57.89
CA ILE A 19 3.24 14.28 -56.58
C ILE A 19 3.00 13.10 -55.63
N ALA A 20 4.03 12.72 -54.88
CA ALA A 20 3.91 11.79 -53.77
C ALA A 20 3.18 12.51 -52.62
N ALA A 21 1.90 12.22 -52.43
CA ALA A 21 1.19 12.57 -51.22
C ALA A 21 1.76 11.74 -50.06
N ALA A 22 2.71 12.31 -49.33
CA ALA A 22 3.15 11.77 -48.04
C ALA A 22 1.97 11.88 -47.07
N GLY A 23 1.23 10.77 -46.91
CA GLY A 23 0.26 10.63 -45.84
C GLY A 23 1.00 10.74 -44.51
N CYS A 24 0.82 11.86 -43.81
CA CYS A 24 1.17 11.97 -42.40
C CYS A 24 0.34 10.96 -41.63
N SER A 25 0.93 9.81 -41.30
CA SER A 25 0.41 9.00 -40.19
C SER A 25 0.57 9.85 -38.92
N PRO A 26 -0.48 10.09 -38.12
CA PRO A 26 -0.32 10.62 -36.79
C PRO A 26 0.66 9.70 -36.05
N GLY A 27 1.76 10.26 -35.52
CA GLY A 27 2.61 9.53 -34.60
C GLY A 27 1.81 9.07 -33.39
N PRO A 28 2.29 8.05 -32.64
CA PRO A 28 1.59 7.58 -31.44
C PRO A 28 1.30 8.78 -30.52
N SER A 29 0.03 8.95 -30.16
CA SER A 29 -0.37 9.92 -29.15
C SER A 29 0.44 9.66 -27.87
N PRO A 30 0.94 10.70 -27.18
CA PRO A 30 1.56 10.50 -25.87
C PRO A 30 0.58 9.74 -24.98
N ALA A 31 1.05 8.63 -24.40
CA ALA A 31 0.31 7.92 -23.38
C ALA A 31 0.08 8.89 -22.20
N PRO A 32 -1.09 8.85 -21.54
CA PRO A 32 -1.31 9.65 -20.34
C PRO A 32 -0.20 9.35 -19.34
N THR A 33 0.46 10.40 -18.84
CA THR A 33 1.43 10.25 -17.76
C THR A 33 0.69 9.72 -16.53
N PRO A 34 1.14 8.61 -15.91
CA PRO A 34 0.52 8.09 -14.70
C PRO A 34 0.44 9.16 -13.61
N THR A 35 -0.73 9.23 -12.96
CA THR A 35 -0.94 10.12 -11.81
C THR A 35 -0.37 9.45 -10.55
N PRO A 36 0.49 10.12 -9.78
CA PRO A 36 0.98 9.59 -8.51
C PRO A 36 -0.17 9.28 -7.53
N ALA A 37 0.00 8.26 -6.69
CA ALA A 37 -0.99 7.92 -5.67
C ALA A 37 -1.15 9.01 -4.58
N PHE A 38 -0.11 9.83 -4.36
CA PHE A 38 -0.08 10.93 -3.38
C PHE A 38 0.49 12.21 -4.00
N THR A 39 0.05 13.36 -3.50
CA THR A 39 0.49 14.68 -3.98
C THR A 39 1.90 15.02 -3.46
N ASP A 40 2.18 14.66 -2.21
CA ASP A 40 3.51 14.72 -1.59
C ASP A 40 3.61 13.71 -0.42
N GLU A 41 4.81 13.58 0.17
CA GLU A 41 5.06 12.63 1.26
C GLU A 41 4.35 13.00 2.57
N ALA A 42 4.18 14.30 2.85
CA ALA A 42 3.55 14.75 4.08
C ALA A 42 2.06 14.37 4.09
N ASP A 43 1.38 14.54 2.95
CA ASP A 43 0.01 14.09 2.74
C ASP A 43 -0.10 12.56 2.88
N ALA A 44 0.87 11.81 2.34
CA ALA A 44 0.90 10.34 2.45
C ALA A 44 1.05 9.87 3.90
N PHE A 45 1.94 10.50 4.67
CA PHE A 45 2.14 10.20 6.09
C PHE A 45 0.93 10.58 6.93
N ALA A 46 0.28 11.72 6.66
CA ALA A 46 -0.95 12.11 7.33
C ALA A 46 -2.10 11.13 7.06
N ALA A 47 -2.22 10.64 5.82
CA ALA A 47 -3.19 9.61 5.45
C ALA A 47 -2.92 8.29 6.19
N ALA A 48 -1.66 7.84 6.22
CA ALA A 48 -1.24 6.63 6.94
C ALA A 48 -1.51 6.72 8.45
N GLU A 49 -1.17 7.85 9.08
CA GLU A 49 -1.46 8.07 10.49
C GLU A 49 -2.97 8.01 10.78
N LYS A 50 -3.78 8.63 9.92
CA LYS A 50 -5.25 8.61 10.05
C LYS A 50 -5.80 7.18 9.99
N VAL A 51 -5.30 6.36 9.05
CA VAL A 51 -5.69 4.94 8.94
C VAL A 51 -5.31 4.19 10.21
N TYR A 52 -4.08 4.38 10.72
CA TYR A 52 -3.63 3.69 11.94
C TYR A 52 -4.45 4.10 13.17
N ARG A 53 -4.78 5.39 13.31
CA ARG A 53 -5.64 5.87 14.39
C ARG A 53 -7.02 5.24 14.34
N ALA A 54 -7.63 5.17 13.15
CA ALA A 54 -8.93 4.52 12.98
C ALA A 54 -8.89 3.01 13.28
N TYR A 55 -7.82 2.32 12.88
CA TYR A 55 -7.56 0.93 13.23
C TYR A 55 -7.44 0.73 14.75
N ASN A 56 -6.65 1.56 15.44
CA ASN A 56 -6.50 1.50 16.89
C ASN A 56 -7.82 1.77 17.63
N ASP A 57 -8.62 2.72 17.14
CA ASP A 57 -9.95 3.01 17.70
C ASP A 57 -10.90 1.82 17.53
N ALA A 58 -10.93 1.18 16.36
CA ALA A 58 -11.72 -0.02 16.11
C ALA A 58 -11.26 -1.21 16.99
N LEU A 59 -9.94 -1.39 17.18
CA LEU A 59 -9.40 -2.37 18.12
C LEU A 59 -9.88 -2.12 19.54
N ASN A 60 -9.85 -0.87 19.99
CA ASN A 60 -10.29 -0.49 21.33
C ASN A 60 -11.80 -0.68 21.51
N ALA A 61 -12.62 -0.35 20.50
CA ALA A 61 -14.06 -0.60 20.53
C ALA A 61 -14.36 -2.11 20.62
N ARG A 62 -13.68 -2.94 19.82
CA ARG A 62 -13.78 -4.41 19.88
C ARG A 62 -13.43 -4.94 21.28
N ARG A 63 -12.33 -4.47 21.89
CA ARG A 63 -11.91 -4.85 23.26
C ARG A 63 -12.89 -4.40 24.35
N GLN A 64 -13.69 -3.37 24.09
CA GLN A 64 -14.75 -2.88 24.97
C GLN A 64 -16.09 -3.60 24.76
N GLY A 65 -16.15 -4.57 23.84
CA GLY A 65 -17.32 -5.40 23.61
C GLY A 65 -18.27 -4.88 22.52
N ASP A 66 -17.85 -3.88 21.73
CA ASP A 66 -18.62 -3.49 20.55
C ASP A 66 -18.48 -4.57 19.46
N VAL A 67 -19.57 -5.30 19.23
CA VAL A 67 -19.65 -6.37 18.24
C VAL A 67 -19.72 -5.87 16.79
N THR A 68 -19.94 -4.58 16.59
CA THR A 68 -19.98 -3.93 15.28
C THR A 68 -18.63 -3.35 14.88
N ALA A 69 -17.70 -3.24 15.82
CA ALA A 69 -16.35 -2.78 15.55
C ALA A 69 -15.58 -3.83 14.73
N ASP A 70 -15.20 -3.45 13.51
CA ASP A 70 -14.45 -4.30 12.60
C ASP A 70 -13.07 -3.68 12.29
N PRO A 71 -12.03 -3.94 13.10
CA PRO A 71 -10.69 -3.46 12.80
C PRO A 71 -10.08 -4.09 11.53
N GLN A 72 -10.58 -5.23 11.06
CA GLN A 72 -10.04 -5.91 9.87
C GLN A 72 -10.32 -5.14 8.58
N GLN A 73 -11.31 -4.23 8.58
CA GLN A 73 -11.55 -3.33 7.45
C GLN A 73 -10.36 -2.41 7.12
N TYR A 74 -9.43 -2.22 8.07
CA TYR A 74 -8.21 -1.42 7.89
C TYR A 74 -6.99 -2.26 7.50
N LEU A 75 -7.15 -3.58 7.39
CA LEU A 75 -6.05 -4.53 7.20
C LEU A 75 -6.10 -5.18 5.82
N THR A 76 -4.92 -5.54 5.33
CA THR A 76 -4.72 -6.40 4.16
C THR A 76 -3.44 -7.21 4.33
N GLY A 77 -3.15 -8.11 3.39
CA GLY A 77 -1.90 -8.88 3.36
C GLY A 77 -1.57 -9.56 4.69
N ALA A 78 -0.29 -9.48 5.10
CA ALA A 78 0.22 -10.15 6.29
C ALA A 78 -0.39 -9.62 7.59
N ALA A 79 -0.75 -8.33 7.64
CA ALA A 79 -1.40 -7.76 8.82
C ALA A 79 -2.79 -8.36 9.06
N LEU A 80 -3.59 -8.54 8.00
CA LEU A 80 -4.90 -9.18 8.10
C LEU A 80 -4.78 -10.65 8.51
N GLU A 81 -3.86 -11.39 7.89
CA GLU A 81 -3.58 -12.78 8.23
C GLU A 81 -3.18 -12.91 9.72
N GLY A 82 -2.31 -12.01 10.20
CA GLY A 82 -1.86 -11.96 11.58
C GLY A 82 -2.97 -11.65 12.59
N ASP A 83 -3.89 -10.72 12.31
CA ASP A 83 -5.05 -10.49 13.20
C ASP A 83 -5.96 -11.73 13.23
N ILE A 84 -6.25 -12.36 12.09
CA ILE A 84 -7.07 -13.57 12.03
C ILE A 84 -6.45 -14.70 12.86
N GLU A 85 -5.15 -14.94 12.72
CA GLU A 85 -4.43 -15.95 13.51
C GLU A 85 -4.47 -15.61 15.00
N THR A 86 -4.23 -14.34 15.37
CA THR A 86 -4.28 -13.87 16.75
C THR A 86 -5.68 -14.07 17.35
N GLN A 87 -6.75 -13.70 16.64
CA GLN A 87 -8.11 -13.90 17.12
C GLN A 87 -8.45 -15.39 17.29
N SER A 88 -8.00 -16.24 16.36
CA SER A 88 -8.16 -17.70 16.46
C SER A 88 -7.41 -18.28 17.67
N LEU A 89 -6.18 -17.82 17.92
CA LEU A 89 -5.39 -18.22 19.08
C LEU A 89 -6.07 -17.79 20.39
N LEU A 90 -6.54 -16.54 20.47
CA LEU A 90 -7.27 -16.05 21.64
C LEU A 90 -8.53 -16.89 21.90
N ALA A 91 -9.35 -17.11 20.86
CA ALA A 91 -10.58 -17.88 20.98
C ALA A 91 -10.33 -19.34 21.40
N SER A 92 -9.35 -20.01 20.78
CA SER A 92 -9.01 -21.42 21.09
C SER A 92 -8.47 -21.60 22.52
N ASN A 93 -7.84 -20.57 23.08
CA ASN A 93 -7.36 -20.55 24.46
C ASN A 93 -8.41 -19.98 25.46
N GLN A 94 -9.61 -19.65 25.00
CA GLN A 94 -10.65 -19.00 25.82
C GLN A 94 -10.18 -17.70 26.48
N LEU A 95 -9.34 -16.96 25.76
CA LEU A 95 -8.79 -15.67 26.16
C LEU A 95 -9.45 -14.55 25.39
N ARG A 96 -9.49 -13.37 25.99
CA ARG A 96 -9.90 -12.12 25.34
C ARG A 96 -9.01 -10.97 25.77
N ALA A 97 -8.66 -10.10 24.83
CA ALA A 97 -8.05 -8.82 25.17
C ALA A 97 -9.14 -7.85 25.66
N ALA A 98 -8.79 -7.02 26.64
CA ALA A 98 -9.65 -5.97 27.17
C ALA A 98 -8.85 -4.70 27.45
N GLY A 99 -9.55 -3.56 27.52
CA GLY A 99 -8.94 -2.26 27.79
C GLY A 99 -8.57 -1.50 26.53
N THR A 100 -7.73 -0.47 26.68
CA THR A 100 -7.44 0.54 25.65
C THR A 100 -5.95 0.65 25.39
N ALA A 101 -5.58 0.68 24.11
CA ALA A 101 -4.25 1.06 23.66
C ALA A 101 -4.27 2.49 23.10
N VAL A 102 -3.20 3.25 23.36
CA VAL A 102 -3.10 4.67 22.96
C VAL A 102 -1.94 4.84 21.99
N LEU A 103 -2.22 5.37 20.79
CA LEU A 103 -1.16 5.81 19.88
C LEU A 103 -0.45 7.04 20.47
N ILE A 104 0.82 6.89 20.82
CA ILE A 104 1.69 7.95 21.34
C ILE A 104 2.21 8.81 20.19
N THR A 105 2.83 8.16 19.19
CA THR A 105 3.43 8.82 18.03
C THR A 105 3.25 7.98 16.76
N PHE A 106 3.20 8.68 15.64
CA PHE A 106 3.40 8.15 14.30
C PHE A 106 4.53 8.95 13.66
N ALA A 107 5.50 8.27 13.06
CA ALA A 107 6.59 8.89 12.32
C ALA A 107 6.68 8.23 10.94
N GLY A 108 6.37 9.00 9.89
CA GLY A 108 6.57 8.55 8.51
C GLY A 108 8.04 8.34 8.21
N GLU A 109 8.36 7.31 7.44
CA GLU A 109 9.72 6.92 7.13
C GLU A 109 10.03 6.98 5.63
N SER A 110 9.13 6.44 4.81
CA SER A 110 9.31 6.41 3.36
C SER A 110 7.98 6.28 2.65
N THR A 111 7.93 6.85 1.45
CA THR A 111 6.87 6.58 0.48
C THR A 111 7.47 5.93 -0.75
N ASN A 112 6.80 4.94 -1.31
CA ASN A 112 7.05 4.51 -2.68
C ASN A 112 5.74 4.64 -3.45
N VAL A 113 5.72 5.51 -4.44
CA VAL A 113 4.54 5.82 -5.23
C VAL A 113 4.73 5.23 -6.61
N ASP A 114 4.44 3.94 -6.73
CA ASP A 114 4.36 3.26 -8.02
C ASP A 114 2.97 3.50 -8.66
N GLU A 115 2.89 3.33 -9.98
CA GLU A 115 1.72 3.67 -10.80
C GLU A 115 0.40 3.11 -10.22
N GLY A 116 -0.44 4.00 -9.66
CA GLY A 116 -1.78 3.66 -9.16
C GLY A 116 -1.84 2.87 -7.84
N ASN A 117 -0.71 2.50 -7.25
CA ASN A 117 -0.66 1.85 -5.93
C ASN A 117 0.64 2.21 -5.22
N GLY A 118 0.54 2.91 -4.10
CA GLY A 118 1.68 3.32 -3.29
C GLY A 118 1.86 2.45 -2.06
N THR A 119 3.08 2.43 -1.54
CA THR A 119 3.39 2.01 -0.18
C THR A 119 3.83 3.19 0.66
N VAL A 120 3.38 3.21 1.91
CA VAL A 120 3.83 4.15 2.93
C VAL A 120 4.37 3.33 4.08
N THR A 121 5.52 3.68 4.60
CA THR A 121 6.08 3.05 5.80
C THR A 121 6.23 4.08 6.89
N GLY A 122 5.90 3.70 8.12
CA GLY A 122 6.09 4.54 9.29
C GLY A 122 6.34 3.69 10.54
N THR A 123 6.89 4.32 11.57
CA THR A 123 6.99 3.75 12.91
C THR A 123 5.87 4.31 13.79
N VAL A 124 5.21 3.44 14.54
CA VAL A 124 4.22 3.80 15.56
C VAL A 124 4.72 3.40 16.95
N CYS A 125 4.44 4.26 17.92
CA CYS A 125 4.56 3.94 19.34
C CYS A 125 3.18 3.85 19.96
N VAL A 126 2.89 2.69 20.55
CA VAL A 126 1.61 2.43 21.21
C VAL A 126 1.84 2.16 22.69
N ASP A 127 1.12 2.87 23.55
CA ASP A 127 0.97 2.53 24.96
C ASP A 127 -0.10 1.45 25.10
N ALA A 128 0.32 0.25 25.47
CA ALA A 128 -0.53 -0.90 25.72
C ALA A 128 -0.59 -1.26 27.22
N SER A 129 -0.15 -0.36 28.12
CA SER A 129 -0.25 -0.55 29.58
C SER A 129 -1.69 -0.81 30.03
N GLY A 130 -2.66 -0.16 29.37
CA GLY A 130 -4.09 -0.31 29.61
C GLY A 130 -4.73 -1.55 28.98
N VAL A 131 -3.97 -2.38 28.25
CA VAL A 131 -4.48 -3.63 27.64
C VAL A 131 -4.10 -4.83 28.48
N VAL A 132 -5.11 -5.64 28.82
CA VAL A 132 -4.96 -6.88 29.58
C VAL A 132 -5.54 -8.07 28.82
N LEU A 133 -5.01 -9.26 29.10
CA LEU A 133 -5.48 -10.53 28.59
C LEU A 133 -6.25 -11.25 29.69
N LEU A 134 -7.53 -11.53 29.44
CA LEU A 134 -8.44 -12.09 30.42
C LEU A 134 -8.89 -13.49 30.00
N THR A 135 -9.02 -14.40 30.96
CA THR A 135 -9.68 -15.71 30.76
C THR A 135 -11.19 -15.55 30.65
N ALA A 136 -11.89 -16.63 30.33
CA ALA A 136 -13.36 -16.69 30.34
C ALA A 136 -13.99 -16.34 31.70
N THR A 137 -13.29 -16.55 32.82
CA THR A 137 -13.76 -16.18 34.17
C THR A 137 -13.41 -14.74 34.55
N GLY A 138 -12.69 -14.02 33.70
CA GLY A 138 -12.25 -12.64 33.93
C GLY A 138 -10.95 -12.51 34.73
N GLU A 139 -10.21 -13.61 34.91
CA GLU A 139 -8.88 -13.58 35.53
C GLU A 139 -7.86 -12.97 34.57
N ASP A 140 -7.01 -12.07 35.08
CA ASP A 140 -5.92 -11.46 34.34
C ASP A 140 -4.74 -12.42 34.23
N VAL A 141 -4.43 -12.83 33.00
CA VAL A 141 -3.33 -13.72 32.64
C VAL A 141 -2.29 -13.00 31.76
N THR A 142 -2.27 -11.67 31.82
CA THR A 142 -1.33 -10.87 31.05
C THR A 142 0.11 -11.20 31.45
N PRO A 143 0.98 -11.61 30.50
CA PRO A 143 2.35 -11.99 30.84
C PRO A 143 3.11 -10.86 31.55
N PRO A 144 3.77 -11.14 32.69
CA PRO A 144 4.61 -10.16 33.35
C PRO A 144 5.81 -9.82 32.45
N GLY A 145 6.23 -8.55 32.45
CA GLY A 145 7.39 -8.11 31.68
C GLY A 145 7.19 -8.00 30.17
N ARG A 146 5.94 -8.04 29.67
CA ARG A 146 5.61 -7.88 28.24
C ARG A 146 6.00 -6.51 27.64
N GLY A 147 6.35 -5.53 28.47
CA GLY A 147 6.53 -4.13 28.08
C GLY A 147 5.20 -3.40 27.98
N GLU A 148 5.17 -2.14 28.40
CA GLU A 148 3.96 -1.30 28.36
C GLU A 148 3.87 -0.49 27.07
N LYS A 149 5.00 -0.23 26.43
CA LYS A 149 5.11 0.51 25.17
C LYS A 149 5.66 -0.39 24.09
N ILE A 150 5.04 -0.34 22.92
CA ILE A 150 5.39 -1.19 21.79
C ILE A 150 5.72 -0.26 20.62
N ALA A 151 6.94 -0.41 20.08
CA ALA A 151 7.33 0.14 18.80
C ALA A 151 6.94 -0.85 17.71
N GLN A 152 6.28 -0.38 16.65
CA GLN A 152 6.00 -1.18 15.47
C GLN A 152 6.35 -0.42 14.20
N ARG A 153 6.96 -1.12 13.25
CA ARG A 153 7.08 -0.62 11.88
C ARG A 153 5.85 -1.08 11.11
N ILE A 154 5.12 -0.13 10.56
CA ILE A 154 3.87 -0.37 9.84
C ILE A 154 4.10 -0.08 8.36
N THR A 155 3.70 -1.03 7.51
CA THR A 155 3.61 -0.81 6.07
C THR A 155 2.16 -0.69 5.68
N PHE A 156 1.87 0.34 4.90
CA PHE A 156 0.59 0.59 4.30
C PHE A 156 0.68 0.37 2.79
N ALA A 157 -0.36 -0.14 2.17
CA ALA A 157 -0.47 -0.31 0.72
C ALA A 157 -1.84 0.16 0.22
N GLY A 158 -1.87 0.84 -0.92
CA GLY A 158 -3.10 1.30 -1.53
C GLY A 158 -2.96 2.61 -2.30
N THR A 159 -4.09 3.23 -2.59
CA THR A 159 -4.16 4.61 -3.08
C THR A 159 -4.35 5.58 -1.91
N SER A 160 -4.33 6.89 -2.17
CA SER A 160 -4.64 7.90 -1.17
C SER A 160 -6.00 7.71 -0.49
N ASP A 161 -7.00 7.18 -1.20
CA ASP A 161 -8.36 6.98 -0.68
C ASP A 161 -8.61 5.58 -0.11
N THR A 162 -7.76 4.60 -0.43
CA THR A 162 -7.96 3.18 -0.10
C THR A 162 -6.75 2.56 0.61
N LEU A 163 -6.02 3.36 1.38
CA LEU A 163 -4.82 2.94 2.07
C LEU A 163 -5.17 1.97 3.22
N LEU A 164 -4.54 0.79 3.23
CA LEU A 164 -4.73 -0.24 4.25
C LEU A 164 -3.38 -0.67 4.84
N ILE A 165 -3.39 -1.18 6.07
CA ILE A 165 -2.20 -1.74 6.73
C ILE A 165 -1.93 -3.12 6.12
N SER A 166 -0.78 -3.29 5.46
CA SER A 166 -0.39 -4.54 4.79
C SER A 166 0.56 -5.40 5.62
N ALA A 167 1.34 -4.80 6.51
CA ALA A 167 2.24 -5.49 7.42
C ALA A 167 2.47 -4.70 8.71
N GLU A 168 2.61 -5.42 9.82
CA GLU A 168 3.04 -4.91 11.13
C GLU A 168 4.25 -5.73 11.60
N GLU A 169 5.36 -5.05 11.88
CA GLU A 169 6.60 -5.67 12.36
C GLU A 169 7.03 -5.05 13.67
N THR A 170 7.71 -5.81 14.53
CA THR A 170 8.30 -5.23 15.75
C THR A 170 9.34 -4.17 15.38
N GLY A 171 9.15 -2.96 15.88
CA GLY A 171 10.09 -1.86 15.70
C GLY A 171 11.27 -1.98 16.66
N GLU A 172 12.40 -1.36 16.33
CA GLU A 172 13.55 -1.31 17.23
C GLU A 172 13.19 -0.50 18.49
N GLY A 173 13.16 -1.18 19.64
CA GLY A 173 12.56 -0.72 20.90
C GLY A 173 13.16 0.51 21.58
N GLY A 174 14.12 1.20 20.95
CA GLY A 174 14.61 2.52 21.40
C GLY A 174 13.81 3.70 20.85
N SER A 175 12.77 3.43 20.04
CA SER A 175 11.94 4.44 19.38
C SER A 175 10.71 4.86 20.20
N CYS A 176 10.44 4.20 21.34
CA CYS A 176 9.39 4.50 22.32
C CYS A 176 9.94 4.53 23.76
#